data_AF-A0A945JKL2-F1
#
_entry.id   AF-A0A945JKL2-F1
#
_cell.length_a   1.000
_cell.length_b   1.000
_cell.length_c   1.000
_cell.angle_alpha   90.00
_cell.angle_beta   90.00
_cell.angle_gamma   90.00
#
_symmetry.space_group_name_H-M   'P 1'
#
loop_
_entity.id
_entity.type
_entity.pdbx_description
1 polymer ?
#
loop_
_entity_poly.entity_id
_entity_poly.type
_entity_poly.pdbx_seq_one_letter_code
_entity_poly.pdbx_strand_id
1 'polypeptide(L)'
;MKLKAPLAAAALATAAALAISPASAGPVIIDGTDANDHGSYSGVANVTGWEYMQRALENLGTTVSGSAAKVVRVMGLSSPGSCGGATSANGSSYQCAFQHSSLPGMGWTIAYDSTMSALTGMTLSTANTGILLLPTVGLASGGDMSSAELAIVNANAALIQSFNGGLTGGALFAMGEIGTGAFDWLSTLIPGITFTTHGGGGISTNVLLTGAGAGAFPGLTDADLAGADPWHVDFRGNLGSLIPLGQAPQGGLTRDVIIGGGVGTVITPDPPPTGVVAEPGTLALFGLGLAGIGFARRRKVA
;
A
#
# COMPACT_ATOMS: atom_id res chain seq x y z
N MET A 1 -73.80 5.83 21.60
CA MET A 1 -72.86 5.16 22.54
C MET A 1 -72.52 3.80 21.94
N LYS A 2 -71.29 3.39 21.60
CA LYS A 2 -69.94 3.84 21.96
C LYS A 2 -69.07 3.74 20.69
N LEU A 3 -68.28 4.78 20.41
CA LEU A 3 -67.18 4.72 19.45
C LEU A 3 -66.10 3.77 19.99
N LYS A 4 -65.62 2.83 19.16
CA LYS A 4 -64.38 2.10 19.40
C LYS A 4 -63.27 2.81 18.60
N ALA A 5 -62.28 3.31 19.34
CA ALA A 5 -61.13 4.06 18.85
C ALA A 5 -60.21 3.20 17.96
N PRO A 6 -59.42 3.84 17.06
CA PRO A 6 -58.66 3.15 16.03
C PRO A 6 -57.31 2.63 16.52
N LEU A 7 -56.81 1.68 15.71
CA LEU A 7 -55.51 1.02 15.71
C LEU A 7 -54.32 1.86 16.21
N ALA A 8 -53.51 1.20 17.04
CA ALA A 8 -52.20 1.64 17.46
C ALA A 8 -51.27 1.86 16.24
N ALA A 9 -50.86 3.12 16.02
CA ALA A 9 -49.73 3.45 15.18
C ALA A 9 -48.43 3.12 15.92
N ALA A 10 -47.95 1.88 15.79
CA ALA A 10 -46.58 1.53 16.13
C ALA A 10 -45.67 2.09 15.03
N ALA A 11 -45.05 3.24 15.30
CA ALA A 11 -43.99 3.79 14.47
C ALA A 11 -42.78 2.85 14.56
N LEU A 12 -42.59 2.03 13.53
CA LEU A 12 -41.39 1.26 13.29
C LEU A 12 -40.27 2.25 12.95
N ALA A 13 -39.54 2.71 13.96
CA ALA A 13 -38.30 3.44 13.77
C ALA A 13 -37.23 2.45 13.32
N THR A 14 -37.17 2.18 12.02
CA THR A 14 -36.06 1.49 11.39
C THR A 14 -34.83 2.39 11.51
N ALA A 15 -34.12 2.28 12.63
CA ALA A 15 -32.77 2.84 12.74
C ALA A 15 -31.91 2.06 11.75
N ALA A 16 -31.75 2.62 10.55
CA ALA A 16 -30.67 2.27 9.65
C ALA A 16 -29.36 2.65 10.37
N ALA A 17 -28.88 1.77 11.24
CA ALA A 17 -27.48 1.72 11.57
C ALA A 17 -26.77 1.39 10.26
N LEU A 18 -26.40 2.43 9.50
CA LEU A 18 -25.32 2.33 8.54
C LEU A 18 -24.15 1.77 9.35
N ALA A 19 -23.87 0.48 9.17
CA ALA A 19 -22.61 -0.10 9.57
C ALA A 19 -21.55 0.62 8.74
N ILE A 20 -21.06 1.73 9.25
CA ILE A 20 -19.82 2.35 8.76
C ILE A 20 -18.76 1.35 9.20
N SER A 21 -18.47 0.36 8.35
CA SER A 21 -17.27 -0.46 8.53
C SER A 21 -16.11 0.52 8.66
N PRO A 22 -15.29 0.43 9.73
CA PRO A 22 -14.12 1.28 9.83
C PRO A 22 -13.28 1.04 8.58
N ALA A 23 -12.98 2.10 7.84
CA ALA A 23 -12.01 2.02 6.77
C ALA A 23 -10.70 1.51 7.37
N SER A 24 -10.26 0.34 6.93
CA SER A 24 -9.01 -0.26 7.38
C SER A 24 -7.92 0.15 6.40
N ALA A 25 -6.77 0.55 6.93
CA ALA A 25 -5.62 0.85 6.10
C ALA A 25 -5.20 -0.40 5.30
N GLY A 26 -4.78 -0.19 4.05
CA GLY A 26 -4.36 -1.27 3.17
C GLY A 26 -2.94 -1.76 3.49
N PRO A 27 -2.57 -2.94 2.96
CA PRO A 27 -1.22 -3.48 3.12
C PRO A 27 -0.20 -2.63 2.37
N VAL A 28 1.04 -2.60 2.87
CA VAL A 28 2.14 -1.80 2.33
C VAL A 28 3.39 -2.68 2.23
N ILE A 29 4.07 -2.59 1.09
CA ILE A 29 5.43 -3.11 0.89
C ILE A 29 6.27 -1.98 0.29
N ILE A 30 7.39 -1.68 0.93
CA ILE A 30 8.38 -0.72 0.47
C ILE A 30 9.73 -1.43 0.38
N ASP A 31 10.37 -1.28 -0.77
CA ASP A 31 11.53 -2.04 -1.17
C ASP A 31 12.67 -1.12 -1.62
N GLY A 32 13.86 -1.35 -1.10
CA GLY A 32 15.11 -0.68 -1.46
C GLY A 32 15.98 -1.45 -2.45
N THR A 33 15.50 -2.55 -3.04
CA THR A 33 16.16 -3.26 -4.15
C THR A 33 15.84 -2.65 -5.52
N ASP A 34 16.69 -2.95 -6.52
CA ASP A 34 16.46 -2.62 -7.94
C ASP A 34 15.97 -3.83 -8.74
N ALA A 35 15.30 -4.79 -8.10
CA ALA A 35 14.92 -6.06 -8.71
C ALA A 35 14.06 -5.90 -9.98
N ASN A 36 13.47 -4.73 -10.23
CA ASN A 36 12.79 -4.44 -11.49
C ASN A 36 13.73 -4.10 -12.66
N ASP A 37 14.91 -3.54 -12.42
CA ASP A 37 15.91 -3.25 -13.47
C ASP A 37 16.83 -4.47 -13.68
N HIS A 38 17.29 -5.06 -12.59
CA HIS A 38 18.21 -6.19 -12.64
C HIS A 38 17.50 -7.54 -12.75
N GLY A 39 16.36 -7.72 -12.09
CA GLY A 39 15.59 -8.96 -12.11
C GLY A 39 15.06 -9.29 -13.50
N SER A 40 15.14 -10.56 -13.90
CA SER A 40 14.59 -11.00 -15.19
C SER A 40 13.97 -12.40 -15.17
N TYR A 41 12.86 -12.53 -15.89
CA TYR A 41 12.24 -13.83 -16.14
C TYR A 41 12.91 -14.50 -17.34
N SER A 42 13.51 -15.68 -17.09
CA SER A 42 14.18 -16.49 -18.13
C SER A 42 13.32 -17.65 -18.64
N GLY A 43 12.04 -17.72 -18.26
CA GLY A 43 11.16 -18.86 -18.58
C GLY A 43 11.21 -20.00 -17.56
N VAL A 44 12.32 -20.17 -16.85
CA VAL A 44 12.53 -21.29 -15.91
C VAL A 44 13.23 -20.92 -14.60
N ALA A 45 13.92 -19.77 -14.53
CA ALA A 45 14.68 -19.37 -13.35
C ALA A 45 14.31 -17.97 -12.87
N ASN A 46 14.35 -17.81 -11.53
CA ASN A 46 14.40 -16.54 -10.85
C ASN A 46 15.80 -15.93 -11.03
N VAL A 47 15.98 -15.09 -12.05
CA VAL A 47 17.22 -14.34 -12.23
C VAL A 47 17.08 -13.04 -11.45
N THR A 48 18.03 -12.81 -10.54
CA THR A 48 18.20 -11.55 -9.82
C THR A 48 16.96 -11.05 -9.07
N GLY A 49 16.18 -11.97 -8.49
CA GLY A 49 15.16 -11.66 -7.50
C GLY A 49 13.80 -11.19 -8.03
N TRP A 50 13.51 -11.28 -9.33
CA TRP A 50 12.22 -10.82 -9.87
C TRP A 50 11.01 -11.55 -9.26
N GLU A 51 11.17 -12.81 -8.82
CA GLU A 51 10.09 -13.59 -8.20
C GLU A 51 9.58 -12.94 -6.90
N TYR A 52 10.41 -12.18 -6.19
CA TYR A 52 9.95 -11.43 -5.03
C TYR A 52 8.82 -10.45 -5.38
N MET A 53 8.92 -9.72 -6.51
CA MET A 53 7.85 -8.83 -6.94
C MET A 53 6.55 -9.59 -7.22
N GLN A 54 6.64 -10.82 -7.76
CA GLN A 54 5.46 -11.68 -7.91
C GLN A 54 4.82 -11.95 -6.55
N ARG A 55 5.61 -12.36 -5.55
CA ARG A 55 5.11 -12.67 -4.20
C ARG A 55 4.57 -11.44 -3.48
N ALA A 56 5.18 -10.27 -3.69
CA ALA A 56 4.68 -9.00 -3.19
C ALA A 56 3.29 -8.69 -3.77
N LEU A 57 3.11 -8.84 -5.09
CA LEU A 57 1.80 -8.65 -5.73
C LEU A 57 0.75 -9.65 -5.23
N GLU A 58 1.11 -10.92 -5.07
CA GLU A 58 0.21 -11.96 -4.52
C GLU A 58 -0.22 -11.65 -3.07
N ASN A 59 0.73 -11.22 -2.23
CA ASN A 59 0.42 -10.79 -0.87
C ASN A 59 -0.54 -9.61 -0.88
N LEU A 60 -0.20 -8.52 -1.59
CA LEU A 60 -1.01 -7.30 -1.61
C LEU A 60 -2.39 -7.56 -2.21
N GLY A 61 -2.49 -8.31 -3.30
CA GLY A 61 -3.75 -8.57 -3.99
C GLY A 61 -4.71 -9.50 -3.21
N THR A 62 -4.19 -10.30 -2.29
CA THR A 62 -5.00 -11.16 -1.41
C THR A 62 -5.35 -10.50 -0.07
N THR A 63 -4.63 -9.43 0.31
CA THR A 63 -4.81 -8.75 1.60
C THR A 63 -5.48 -7.38 1.48
N VAL A 64 -5.43 -6.73 0.32
CA VAL A 64 -6.17 -5.50 0.02
C VAL A 64 -7.67 -5.70 0.25
N SER A 65 -8.37 -4.61 0.57
CA SER A 65 -9.83 -4.63 0.73
C SER A 65 -10.52 -5.35 -0.43
N GLY A 66 -11.41 -6.31 -0.13
CA GLY A 66 -12.16 -7.04 -1.15
C GLY A 66 -13.11 -6.16 -1.99
N SER A 67 -13.35 -4.91 -1.58
CA SER A 67 -14.09 -3.91 -2.36
C SER A 67 -13.21 -3.12 -3.34
N ALA A 68 -11.88 -3.28 -3.27
CA ALA A 68 -10.98 -2.57 -4.16
C ALA A 68 -11.02 -3.15 -5.58
N ALA A 69 -10.83 -2.29 -6.57
CA ALA A 69 -10.74 -2.67 -7.96
C ALA A 69 -9.57 -3.63 -8.13
N LYS A 70 -9.75 -4.67 -8.94
CA LYS A 70 -8.69 -5.62 -9.26
C LYS A 70 -7.76 -5.06 -10.34
N VAL A 71 -7.11 -3.95 -10.02
CA VAL A 71 -6.20 -3.23 -10.93
C VAL A 71 -4.91 -2.90 -10.19
N VAL A 72 -3.78 -3.35 -10.74
CA VAL A 72 -2.44 -2.85 -10.38
C VAL A 72 -2.17 -1.64 -11.26
N ARG A 73 -1.98 -0.45 -10.67
CA ARG A 73 -1.58 0.74 -11.40
C ARG A 73 -0.10 1.03 -11.21
N VAL A 74 0.66 0.99 -12.29
CA VAL A 74 2.10 1.30 -12.33
C VAL A 74 2.28 2.75 -12.76
N MET A 75 2.96 3.55 -11.93
CA MET A 75 3.16 4.98 -12.17
C MET A 75 4.43 5.26 -12.99
N GLY A 76 4.36 6.21 -13.93
CA GLY A 76 5.51 6.76 -14.65
C GLY A 76 6.14 5.84 -15.69
N LEU A 77 5.53 4.68 -15.98
CA LEU A 77 6.03 3.73 -16.97
C LEU A 77 5.05 3.52 -18.10
N SER A 78 5.59 3.35 -19.31
CA SER A 78 4.82 2.84 -20.46
C SER A 78 4.63 1.33 -20.31
N SER A 79 3.51 0.82 -20.81
CA SER A 79 3.30 -0.62 -20.83
C SER A 79 4.35 -1.29 -21.74
N PRO A 80 5.05 -2.33 -21.24
CA PRO A 80 5.97 -3.11 -22.06
C PRO A 80 5.23 -4.08 -23.02
N GLY A 81 3.89 -4.13 -22.97
CA GLY A 81 3.03 -4.97 -23.82
C GLY A 81 2.99 -6.45 -23.43
N SER A 82 4.14 -7.03 -23.06
CA SER A 82 4.26 -8.41 -22.59
C SER A 82 5.41 -8.56 -21.61
N CYS A 83 5.43 -9.65 -20.82
CA CYS A 83 6.64 -10.06 -20.12
C CYS A 83 7.76 -10.30 -21.16
N GLY A 84 8.81 -9.49 -21.12
CA GLY A 84 9.99 -9.58 -21.99
C GLY A 84 11.11 -10.39 -21.34
N GLY A 85 11.87 -11.15 -22.13
CA GLY A 85 12.92 -12.02 -21.62
C GLY A 85 14.23 -11.32 -21.24
N ALA A 86 14.93 -11.90 -20.25
CA ALA A 86 16.34 -11.79 -19.81
C ALA A 86 17.02 -10.40 -19.62
N THR A 87 16.56 -9.30 -20.23
CA THR A 87 17.16 -7.96 -20.06
C THR A 87 16.05 -6.94 -19.87
N SER A 88 15.67 -6.68 -18.62
CA SER A 88 14.44 -6.00 -18.24
C SER A 88 14.51 -4.46 -18.28
N ALA A 89 15.19 -3.90 -19.28
CA ALA A 89 15.44 -2.47 -19.40
C ALA A 89 14.19 -1.63 -19.78
N ASN A 90 12.96 -2.03 -19.45
CA ASN A 90 11.74 -1.26 -19.79
C ASN A 90 10.54 -1.51 -18.86
N GLY A 91 10.76 -1.90 -17.59
CA GLY A 91 9.65 -2.17 -16.65
C GLY A 91 8.90 -3.48 -16.96
N SER A 92 9.50 -4.35 -17.80
CA SER A 92 8.99 -5.70 -18.09
C SER A 92 8.95 -6.57 -16.85
N SER A 93 9.79 -6.33 -15.85
CA SER A 93 9.82 -7.11 -14.61
C SER A 93 8.50 -7.02 -13.83
N TYR A 94 7.89 -5.83 -13.76
CA TYR A 94 6.55 -5.68 -13.18
C TYR A 94 5.49 -6.41 -13.99
N GLN A 95 5.60 -6.35 -15.33
CA GLN A 95 4.70 -7.08 -16.22
C GLN A 95 4.84 -8.60 -16.04
N CYS A 96 6.06 -9.11 -15.88
CA CYS A 96 6.38 -10.51 -15.60
C CYS A 96 5.88 -10.95 -14.24
N ALA A 97 6.20 -10.19 -13.18
CA ALA A 97 5.71 -10.42 -11.82
C ALA A 97 4.18 -10.52 -11.81
N PHE A 98 3.50 -9.60 -12.50
CA PHE A 98 2.05 -9.64 -12.62
C PHE A 98 1.55 -10.86 -13.42
N GLN A 99 2.09 -11.10 -14.62
CA GLN A 99 1.63 -12.19 -15.50
C GLN A 99 1.86 -13.58 -14.91
N HIS A 100 2.91 -13.76 -14.10
CA HIS A 100 3.23 -15.03 -13.46
C HIS A 100 2.65 -15.18 -12.05
N SER A 101 2.11 -14.11 -11.47
CA SER A 101 1.34 -14.19 -10.22
C SER A 101 0.02 -14.94 -10.41
N SER A 102 -0.62 -15.30 -9.31
CA SER A 102 -2.01 -15.76 -9.29
C SER A 102 -3.05 -14.67 -9.64
N LEU A 103 -2.68 -13.39 -9.66
CA LEU A 103 -3.61 -12.27 -9.80
C LEU A 103 -4.40 -12.27 -11.13
N PRO A 104 -3.81 -12.51 -12.32
CA PRO A 104 -4.57 -12.60 -13.58
C PRO A 104 -5.66 -13.67 -13.51
N GLY A 105 -5.35 -14.84 -12.94
CA GLY A 105 -6.31 -15.93 -12.72
C GLY A 105 -7.43 -15.56 -11.74
N MET A 106 -7.19 -14.59 -10.85
CA MET A 106 -8.17 -14.01 -9.95
C MET A 106 -8.95 -12.82 -10.57
N GLY A 107 -8.72 -12.51 -11.84
CA GLY A 107 -9.40 -11.44 -12.58
C GLY A 107 -8.81 -10.05 -12.37
N TRP A 108 -7.55 -9.96 -11.94
CA TRP A 108 -6.83 -8.69 -11.91
C TRP A 108 -6.35 -8.27 -13.30
N THR A 109 -6.17 -6.97 -13.47
CA THR A 109 -5.47 -6.36 -14.61
C THR A 109 -4.33 -5.48 -14.12
N ILE A 110 -3.40 -5.15 -15.03
CA ILE A 110 -2.35 -4.17 -14.80
C ILE A 110 -2.53 -3.00 -15.78
N ALA A 111 -2.40 -1.78 -15.28
CA ALA A 111 -2.52 -0.54 -16.03
C ALA A 111 -1.29 0.33 -15.78
N TYR A 112 -0.89 1.07 -16.81
CA TYR A 112 0.34 1.85 -16.84
C TYR A 112 0.00 3.33 -17.06
N ASP A 113 0.35 4.17 -16.10
CA ASP A 113 0.16 5.62 -16.16
C ASP A 113 1.46 6.30 -16.61
N SER A 114 1.67 6.37 -17.93
CA SER A 114 2.97 6.66 -18.53
C SER A 114 3.24 8.12 -18.89
N THR A 115 2.38 9.05 -18.46
CA THR A 115 2.48 10.46 -18.88
C THR A 115 2.45 11.39 -17.68
N MET A 116 3.24 12.47 -17.74
CA MET A 116 3.22 13.54 -16.75
C MET A 116 1.80 14.07 -16.44
N SER A 117 0.93 14.12 -17.46
CA SER A 117 -0.48 14.49 -17.29
C SER A 117 -1.27 13.47 -16.47
N ALA A 118 -1.03 12.17 -16.67
CA ALA A 118 -1.68 11.12 -15.89
C ALA A 118 -1.25 11.18 -14.42
N LEU A 119 0.03 11.45 -14.14
CA LEU A 119 0.53 11.60 -12.77
C LEU A 119 0.05 12.89 -12.11
N THR A 120 0.06 14.01 -12.82
CA THR A 120 -0.40 15.31 -12.25
C THR A 120 -1.91 15.30 -12.00
N GLY A 121 -2.66 14.57 -12.83
CA GLY A 121 -4.10 14.32 -12.66
C GLY A 121 -4.43 13.05 -11.89
N MET A 122 -3.46 12.47 -11.15
CA MET A 122 -3.64 11.18 -10.49
C MET A 122 -4.84 11.21 -9.54
N THR A 123 -5.73 10.24 -9.70
CA THR A 123 -6.87 10.03 -8.81
C THR A 123 -6.78 8.63 -8.22
N LEU A 124 -6.36 8.55 -6.95
CA LEU A 124 -6.26 7.28 -6.24
C LEU A 124 -7.55 6.99 -5.49
N SER A 125 -8.20 5.88 -5.84
CA SER A 125 -9.36 5.38 -5.11
C SER A 125 -9.44 3.86 -5.22
N THR A 126 -10.03 3.20 -4.24
CA THR A 126 -10.28 1.76 -4.37
C THR A 126 -11.35 1.41 -5.41
N ALA A 127 -12.10 2.39 -5.94
CA ALA A 127 -13.02 2.16 -7.05
C ALA A 127 -12.30 1.93 -8.39
N ASN A 128 -11.06 2.39 -8.55
CA ASN A 128 -10.31 2.30 -9.80
C ASN A 128 -8.94 1.61 -9.66
N THR A 129 -8.44 1.44 -8.43
CA THR A 129 -7.08 0.93 -8.14
C THR A 129 -7.11 0.02 -6.93
N GLY A 130 -6.57 -1.18 -7.06
CA GLY A 130 -6.36 -2.09 -5.93
C GLY A 130 -4.97 -1.94 -5.35
N ILE A 131 -3.97 -2.00 -6.22
CA ILE A 131 -2.55 -1.86 -5.84
C ILE A 131 -2.00 -0.65 -6.58
N LEU A 132 -1.50 0.33 -5.84
CA LEU A 132 -0.63 1.37 -6.37
C LEU A 132 0.80 0.82 -6.38
N LEU A 133 1.42 0.79 -7.56
CA LEU A 133 2.81 0.41 -7.75
C LEU A 133 3.63 1.64 -8.14
N LEU A 134 4.54 2.04 -7.25
CA LEU A 134 5.52 3.09 -7.49
C LEU A 134 6.84 2.41 -7.88
N PRO A 135 7.28 2.51 -9.14
CA PRO A 135 8.53 1.89 -9.55
C PRO A 135 9.72 2.75 -9.14
N THR A 136 10.90 2.21 -9.40
CA THR A 136 12.19 2.86 -9.18
C THR A 136 12.36 4.17 -9.96
N VAL A 137 13.39 4.94 -9.62
CA VAL A 137 13.67 6.27 -10.17
C VAL A 137 15.15 6.40 -10.48
N GLY A 138 15.48 6.97 -11.64
CA GLY A 138 16.82 7.51 -11.91
C GLY A 138 17.79 6.60 -12.64
N LEU A 139 17.39 5.39 -13.05
CA LEU A 139 18.19 4.53 -13.92
C LEU A 139 17.97 4.84 -15.41
N ALA A 140 19.05 4.79 -16.18
CA ALA A 140 19.09 5.19 -17.58
C ALA A 140 18.62 4.09 -18.56
N SER A 141 18.36 2.88 -18.06
CA SER A 141 18.04 1.68 -18.86
C SER A 141 16.62 1.69 -19.41
N GLY A 142 15.68 2.42 -18.80
CA GLY A 142 14.24 2.30 -19.06
C GLY A 142 13.61 1.32 -18.05
N GLY A 143 12.41 1.64 -17.56
CA GLY A 143 11.80 0.89 -16.44
C GLY A 143 11.73 1.66 -15.12
N ASP A 144 12.17 2.91 -15.13
CA ASP A 144 12.13 3.84 -14.01
C ASP A 144 11.22 5.05 -14.29
N MET A 145 10.67 5.63 -13.23
CA MET A 145 10.14 6.98 -13.27
C MET A 145 11.29 7.99 -13.44
N SER A 146 11.01 9.08 -14.14
CA SER A 146 11.87 10.25 -14.16
C SER A 146 11.85 11.00 -12.82
N SER A 147 12.86 11.83 -12.55
CA SER A 147 12.86 12.70 -11.36
C SER A 147 11.69 13.68 -11.33
N ALA A 148 11.16 14.09 -12.50
CA ALA A 148 9.98 14.95 -12.57
C ALA A 148 8.70 14.23 -12.17
N GLU A 149 8.58 12.95 -12.52
CA GLU A 149 7.47 12.08 -12.09
C GLU A 149 7.54 11.79 -10.59
N LEU A 150 8.73 11.49 -10.07
CA LEU A 150 8.96 11.35 -8.63
C LEU A 150 8.58 12.62 -7.86
N ALA A 151 8.90 13.81 -8.38
CA ALA A 151 8.52 15.06 -7.73
C ALA A 151 6.99 15.20 -7.58
N ILE A 152 6.21 14.68 -8.54
CA ILE A 152 4.74 14.63 -8.43
C ILE A 152 4.32 13.64 -7.35
N VAL A 153 4.92 12.45 -7.28
CA VAL A 153 4.66 11.47 -6.22
C VAL A 153 4.94 12.09 -4.84
N ASN A 154 6.08 12.76 -4.68
CA ASN A 154 6.47 13.47 -3.47
C ASN A 154 5.48 14.57 -3.08
N ALA A 155 5.00 15.35 -4.05
CA ALA A 155 3.97 16.37 -3.81
C ALA A 155 2.60 15.78 -3.41
N ASN A 156 2.35 14.51 -3.71
CA ASN A 156 1.07 13.82 -3.48
C ASN A 156 1.11 12.81 -2.32
N ALA A 157 2.05 12.95 -1.37
CA ALA A 157 2.14 12.07 -0.20
C ALA A 157 0.80 11.93 0.55
N ALA A 158 0.05 13.03 0.73
CA ALA A 158 -1.27 13.01 1.37
C ALA A 158 -2.33 12.20 0.60
N LEU A 159 -2.25 12.17 -0.74
CA LEU A 159 -3.14 11.38 -1.58
C LEU A 159 -2.81 9.89 -1.47
N ILE A 160 -1.52 9.53 -1.48
CA ILE A 160 -1.03 8.17 -1.23
C ILE A 160 -1.49 7.68 0.15
N GLN A 161 -1.35 8.55 1.17
CA GLN A 161 -1.83 8.28 2.52
C GLN A 161 -3.35 8.12 2.61
N SER A 162 -4.13 8.92 1.88
CA SER A 162 -5.60 8.77 1.86
C SER A 162 -6.04 7.47 1.18
N PHE A 163 -5.33 7.08 0.11
CA PHE A 163 -5.55 5.82 -0.60
C PHE A 163 -5.22 4.61 0.27
N ASN A 164 -4.04 4.60 0.88
CA ASN A 164 -3.60 3.48 1.70
C ASN A 164 -4.14 3.53 3.14
N GLY A 165 -3.89 4.61 3.87
CA GLY A 165 -4.07 4.71 5.33
C GLY A 165 -5.38 5.31 5.84
N GLY A 166 -6.14 6.04 5.01
CA GLY A 166 -7.18 6.94 5.52
C GLY A 166 -8.62 6.44 5.43
N LEU A 167 -9.06 6.00 4.25
CA LEU A 167 -10.50 5.87 3.97
C LEU A 167 -10.87 4.77 2.97
N THR A 168 -9.91 4.27 2.19
CA THR A 168 -10.23 3.43 1.03
C THR A 168 -9.62 2.02 1.10
N GLY A 169 -8.49 1.83 1.78
CA GLY A 169 -7.88 0.52 2.03
C GLY A 169 -7.14 -0.07 0.84
N GLY A 170 -6.60 0.78 -0.02
CA GLY A 170 -5.79 0.38 -1.18
C GLY A 170 -4.40 -0.10 -0.77
N ALA A 171 -3.86 -1.05 -1.53
CA ALA A 171 -2.53 -1.60 -1.30
C ALA A 171 -1.44 -0.74 -1.95
N LEU A 172 -0.27 -0.69 -1.32
CA LEU A 172 0.89 0.04 -1.83
C LEU A 172 2.08 -0.91 -2.01
N PHE A 173 2.65 -0.90 -3.21
CA PHE A 173 3.98 -1.45 -3.48
C PHE A 173 4.88 -0.31 -3.98
N ALA A 174 5.94 0.01 -3.25
CA ALA A 174 6.88 1.04 -3.67
C ALA A 174 8.29 0.47 -3.75
N MET A 175 8.97 0.75 -4.86
CA MET A 175 10.39 0.56 -5.06
C MET A 175 10.99 1.94 -5.31
N GLY A 176 12.14 2.26 -4.75
CA GLY A 176 12.70 3.62 -4.86
C GLY A 176 14.21 3.56 -4.96
N GLU A 177 14.72 3.94 -6.12
CA GLU A 177 16.14 3.79 -6.45
C GLU A 177 17.00 5.01 -6.14
N ILE A 178 18.30 4.87 -6.41
CA ILE A 178 19.33 5.90 -6.23
C ILE A 178 18.85 7.25 -6.76
N GLY A 179 18.61 8.20 -5.87
CA GLY A 179 18.23 9.54 -6.27
C GLY A 179 17.88 10.41 -5.10
N THR A 180 18.11 11.72 -5.25
CA THR A 180 17.62 12.69 -4.28
C THR A 180 16.10 12.60 -4.22
N GLY A 181 15.59 12.25 -3.05
CA GLY A 181 14.17 12.26 -2.74
C GLY A 181 13.36 11.02 -3.14
N ALA A 182 14.02 9.88 -3.39
CA ALA A 182 13.36 8.62 -3.78
C ALA A 182 12.21 8.20 -2.84
N PHE A 183 12.34 8.52 -1.55
CA PHE A 183 11.34 8.23 -0.52
C PHE A 183 10.90 9.48 0.27
N ASP A 184 10.98 10.69 -0.29
CA ASP A 184 10.59 11.92 0.44
C ASP A 184 9.10 11.93 0.80
N TRP A 185 8.24 11.36 -0.05
CA TRP A 185 6.84 11.13 0.29
C TRP A 185 6.70 10.29 1.56
N LEU A 186 7.54 9.25 1.73
CA LEU A 186 7.49 8.36 2.89
C LEU A 186 7.98 9.07 4.16
N SER A 187 9.05 9.87 4.07
CA SER A 187 9.52 10.70 5.19
C SER A 187 8.53 11.78 5.61
N THR A 188 7.67 12.24 4.70
CA THR A 188 6.55 13.13 5.02
C THR A 188 5.47 12.38 5.82
N LEU A 189 5.28 11.10 5.53
CA LEU A 189 4.24 10.27 6.10
C LEU A 189 4.65 9.59 7.41
N ILE A 190 5.92 9.32 7.63
CA ILE A 190 6.42 8.67 8.85
C ILE A 190 7.54 9.54 9.43
N PRO A 191 7.22 10.51 10.30
CA PRO A 191 8.22 11.36 10.92
C PRO A 191 9.30 10.54 11.65
N GLY A 192 10.54 10.76 11.26
CA GLY A 192 11.70 10.07 11.83
C GLY A 192 12.09 8.78 11.12
N ILE A 193 11.36 8.34 10.09
CA ILE A 193 11.91 7.35 9.16
C ILE A 193 13.07 7.99 8.41
N THR A 194 14.16 7.24 8.29
CA THR A 194 15.32 7.63 7.48
C THR A 194 15.63 6.51 6.51
N PHE A 195 16.22 6.88 5.39
CA PHE A 195 16.71 5.95 4.39
C PHE A 195 18.10 6.36 3.96
N THR A 196 18.96 5.38 3.73
CA THR A 196 20.35 5.62 3.29
C THR A 196 20.53 5.02 1.91
N THR A 197 20.96 5.84 0.95
CA THR A 197 21.32 5.38 -0.38
C THR A 197 22.77 4.91 -0.42
N HIS A 198 23.03 3.78 -1.05
CA HIS A 198 24.35 3.11 -1.06
C HIS A 198 25.08 3.15 -2.39
N GLY A 199 24.60 3.88 -3.39
CA GLY A 199 25.22 3.87 -4.72
C GLY A 199 25.17 2.45 -5.26
N GLY A 200 26.30 1.75 -5.46
CA GLY A 200 26.32 0.30 -5.75
C GLY A 200 26.18 -0.58 -4.49
N GLY A 201 25.24 -0.25 -3.61
CA GLY A 201 24.99 -1.00 -2.38
C GLY A 201 24.59 -2.44 -2.66
N GLY A 202 24.68 -3.28 -1.64
CA GLY A 202 24.13 -4.62 -1.71
C GLY A 202 24.85 -5.65 -2.58
N ILE A 203 25.81 -5.24 -3.41
CA ILE A 203 26.58 -6.16 -4.26
C ILE A 203 27.17 -7.28 -3.39
N SER A 204 26.82 -8.53 -3.71
CA SER A 204 27.24 -9.74 -3.00
C SER A 204 26.74 -9.87 -1.55
N THR A 205 25.73 -9.11 -1.15
CA THR A 205 25.06 -9.27 0.15
C THR A 205 23.58 -9.56 -0.08
N ASN A 206 23.20 -10.83 0.07
CA ASN A 206 21.83 -11.27 -0.14
C ASN A 206 20.88 -10.61 0.87
N VAL A 207 19.69 -10.25 0.38
CA VAL A 207 18.55 -9.96 1.24
C VAL A 207 18.02 -11.28 1.78
N LEU A 208 17.85 -11.37 3.10
CA LEU A 208 17.30 -12.52 3.80
C LEU A 208 15.93 -12.16 4.37
N LEU A 209 14.98 -13.08 4.32
CA LEU A 209 13.67 -12.88 4.90
C LEU A 209 13.74 -12.83 6.42
N THR A 210 13.03 -11.88 7.01
CA THR A 210 12.73 -11.94 8.44
C THR A 210 11.61 -12.95 8.68
N GLY A 211 11.32 -13.28 9.95
CA GLY A 211 10.14 -14.08 10.28
C GLY A 211 8.82 -13.44 9.81
N ALA A 212 8.75 -12.10 9.81
CA ALA A 212 7.61 -11.38 9.26
C ALA A 212 7.57 -11.45 7.72
N GLY A 213 8.73 -11.34 7.06
CA GLY A 213 8.84 -11.52 5.61
C GLY A 213 8.41 -12.91 5.15
N ALA A 214 8.85 -13.96 5.82
CA ALA A 214 8.42 -15.33 5.52
C ALA A 214 6.91 -15.53 5.68
N GLY A 215 6.28 -14.81 6.62
CA GLY A 215 4.83 -14.78 6.78
C GLY A 215 4.11 -13.96 5.69
N ALA A 216 4.70 -12.85 5.25
CA ALA A 216 4.16 -12.01 4.20
C ALA A 216 4.29 -12.65 2.81
N PHE A 217 5.32 -13.45 2.57
CA PHE A 217 5.62 -14.06 1.27
C PHE A 217 5.62 -15.60 1.36
N PRO A 218 4.48 -16.27 1.55
CA PRO A 218 4.44 -17.73 1.62
C PRO A 218 5.04 -18.38 0.37
N GLY A 219 6.04 -19.24 0.58
CA GLY A 219 6.73 -19.94 -0.49
C GLY A 219 7.94 -19.21 -1.08
N LEU A 220 8.18 -17.95 -0.71
CA LEU A 220 9.45 -17.27 -0.97
C LEU A 220 10.49 -17.70 0.06
N THR A 221 11.71 -17.95 -0.37
CA THR A 221 12.85 -18.32 0.47
C THR A 221 13.98 -17.30 0.34
N ASP A 222 14.96 -17.35 1.26
CA ASP A 222 16.19 -16.55 1.15
C ASP A 222 16.94 -16.80 -0.16
N ALA A 223 16.80 -17.99 -0.75
CA ALA A 223 17.43 -18.33 -2.03
C ALA A 223 16.76 -17.59 -3.21
N ASP A 224 15.48 -17.23 -3.08
CA ASP A 224 14.73 -16.51 -4.11
C ASP A 224 15.01 -15.00 -4.05
N LEU A 225 15.46 -14.51 -2.89
CA LEU A 225 16.00 -13.16 -2.71
C LEU A 225 17.52 -13.09 -2.90
N ALA A 226 18.20 -14.25 -2.95
CA ALA A 226 19.62 -14.31 -3.23
C ALA A 226 19.86 -13.84 -4.67
N GLY A 227 20.69 -12.81 -4.83
CA GLY A 227 20.88 -12.16 -6.13
C GLY A 227 19.87 -11.07 -6.47
N ALA A 228 18.93 -10.71 -5.57
CA ALA A 228 18.32 -9.38 -5.60
C ALA A 228 19.35 -8.31 -5.21
N ASP A 229 20.49 -8.34 -5.90
CA ASP A 229 21.60 -7.42 -5.82
C ASP A 229 21.83 -6.79 -7.21
N PRO A 230 22.12 -5.48 -7.25
CA PRO A 230 22.32 -4.60 -6.10
C PRO A 230 21.02 -4.25 -5.33
N TRP A 231 21.20 -3.78 -4.09
CA TRP A 231 20.14 -3.06 -3.39
C TRP A 231 20.70 -1.72 -2.95
N HIS A 232 19.90 -0.68 -3.10
CA HIS A 232 20.40 0.67 -3.12
C HIS A 232 20.00 1.45 -1.88
N VAL A 233 18.98 0.99 -1.16
CA VAL A 233 18.44 1.70 -0.01
C VAL A 233 18.27 0.77 1.19
N ASP A 234 18.66 1.25 2.38
CA ASP A 234 18.20 0.68 3.65
C ASP A 234 17.42 1.69 4.48
N PHE A 235 16.41 1.21 5.18
CA PHE A 235 15.50 1.98 6.02
C PHE A 235 15.90 1.88 7.50
N ARG A 236 15.76 2.98 8.24
CA ARG A 236 16.10 3.10 9.66
C ARG A 236 15.22 4.12 10.36
N GLY A 237 15.47 4.32 11.65
CA GLY A 237 14.82 5.32 12.48
C GLY A 237 13.44 4.85 12.94
N ASN A 238 12.46 5.75 12.90
CA ASN A 238 11.08 5.44 13.23
C ASN A 238 10.38 4.85 12.00
N LEU A 239 10.18 3.53 11.95
CA LEU A 239 9.43 2.88 10.87
C LEU A 239 7.91 3.04 11.00
N GLY A 240 7.43 3.72 12.06
CA GLY A 240 6.00 3.81 12.36
C GLY A 240 5.42 2.42 12.62
N SER A 241 4.39 2.05 11.85
CA SER A 241 3.79 0.70 11.91
C SER A 241 4.44 -0.31 10.98
N LEU A 242 5.41 0.10 10.15
CA LEU A 242 6.13 -0.80 9.25
C LEU A 242 7.14 -1.62 10.03
N ILE A 243 7.33 -2.86 9.59
CA ILE A 243 8.32 -3.79 10.14
C ILE A 243 9.25 -4.30 9.04
N PRO A 244 10.51 -4.67 9.37
CA PRO A 244 11.40 -5.28 8.40
C PRO A 244 10.86 -6.64 7.91
N LEU A 245 10.73 -6.78 6.60
CA LEU A 245 10.36 -8.02 5.92
C LEU A 245 11.60 -8.70 5.29
N GLY A 246 12.59 -7.92 4.89
CA GLY A 246 13.85 -8.42 4.32
C GLY A 246 15.03 -7.59 4.79
N GLN A 247 16.12 -8.27 5.17
CA GLN A 247 17.31 -7.65 5.74
C GLN A 247 18.59 -8.15 5.07
N ALA A 248 19.57 -7.26 4.88
CA ALA A 248 20.88 -7.64 4.32
C ALA A 248 22.02 -7.35 5.31
N PRO A 249 22.99 -8.27 5.49
CA PRO A 249 24.19 -8.00 6.26
C PRO A 249 25.20 -7.22 5.40
N GLN A 250 25.58 -6.01 5.81
CA GLN A 250 26.60 -5.21 5.10
C GLN A 250 27.39 -4.33 6.07
N GLY A 251 28.73 -4.38 5.96
CA GLY A 251 29.62 -3.54 6.78
C GLY A 251 29.53 -3.83 8.28
N GLY A 252 29.20 -5.06 8.67
CA GLY A 252 29.00 -5.46 10.07
C GLY A 252 27.66 -5.04 10.68
N LEU A 253 26.75 -4.49 9.87
CA LEU A 253 25.39 -4.11 10.27
C LEU A 253 24.36 -5.00 9.56
N THR A 254 23.22 -5.21 10.22
CA THR A 254 22.00 -5.69 9.57
C THR A 254 21.22 -4.48 9.10
N ARG A 255 20.81 -4.48 7.83
CA ARG A 255 20.13 -3.37 7.16
C ARG A 255 18.73 -3.78 6.76
N ASP A 256 17.74 -2.94 7.05
CA ASP A 256 16.35 -3.20 6.63
C ASP A 256 16.19 -2.75 5.18
N VAL A 257 16.15 -3.69 4.25
CA VAL A 257 16.07 -3.42 2.80
C VAL A 257 14.63 -3.45 2.31
N ILE A 258 13.81 -4.34 2.89
CA ILE A 258 12.39 -4.44 2.60
C ILE A 258 11.64 -4.21 3.90
N ILE A 259 10.74 -3.23 3.92
CA ILE A 259 9.84 -2.95 5.05
C ILE A 259 8.39 -3.04 4.58
N GLY A 260 7.49 -3.36 5.49
CA GLY A 260 6.08 -3.42 5.14
C GLY A 260 5.17 -3.72 6.31
N GLY A 261 3.90 -3.92 6.01
CA GLY A 261 2.89 -4.28 6.99
C GLY A 261 1.60 -4.74 6.33
N GLY A 262 0.81 -5.53 7.06
CA GLY A 262 -0.46 -6.07 6.57
C GLY A 262 -1.63 -5.09 6.63
N VAL A 263 -2.85 -5.61 6.62
CA VAL A 263 -4.07 -4.82 6.82
C VAL A 263 -4.01 -4.07 8.15
N GLY A 264 -4.38 -2.80 8.14
CA GLY A 264 -4.30 -1.89 9.28
C GLY A 264 -2.94 -1.20 9.44
N THR A 265 -2.02 -1.35 8.49
CA THR A 265 -0.75 -0.62 8.47
C THR A 265 -0.98 0.86 8.23
N VAL A 266 -0.62 1.68 9.21
CA VAL A 266 -0.81 3.13 9.18
C VAL A 266 0.53 3.79 8.83
N ILE A 267 0.63 4.35 7.63
CA ILE A 267 1.74 5.20 7.18
C ILE A 267 1.37 6.68 7.32
N THR A 268 0.98 7.09 8.52
CA THR A 268 0.61 8.49 8.79
C THR A 268 1.50 9.06 9.88
N PRO A 269 1.68 10.39 9.91
CA PRO A 269 2.39 11.00 11.02
C PRO A 269 1.75 10.56 12.33
N ASP A 270 2.59 10.22 13.32
CA ASP A 270 2.11 9.95 14.65
C ASP A 270 1.20 11.12 15.07
N PRO A 271 -0.03 10.86 15.54
CA PRO A 271 -0.86 11.93 16.02
C PRO A 271 -0.06 12.68 17.11
N PRO A 272 -0.04 14.02 17.09
CA PRO A 272 0.63 14.78 18.14
C PRO A 272 0.13 14.26 19.49
N PRO A 273 0.99 14.08 20.51
CA PRO A 273 0.62 13.41 21.75
C PRO A 273 -0.70 13.96 22.29
N THR A 274 -1.77 13.21 22.07
CA THR A 274 -3.12 13.69 22.34
C THR A 274 -3.37 13.55 23.82
N GLY A 275 -3.07 14.60 24.58
CA GLY A 275 -3.67 14.83 25.89
C GLY A 275 -5.19 15.09 25.84
N VAL A 276 -5.82 14.88 24.68
CA VAL A 276 -7.26 15.04 24.48
C VAL A 276 -7.78 13.76 23.86
N VAL A 277 -8.42 12.95 24.68
CA VAL A 277 -9.20 11.78 24.26
C VAL A 277 -10.23 12.27 23.24
N ALA A 278 -10.22 11.72 22.03
CA ALA A 278 -11.32 11.91 21.11
C ALA A 278 -12.57 11.29 21.75
N GLU A 279 -13.51 12.13 22.18
CA GLU A 279 -14.83 11.69 22.67
C GLU A 279 -15.45 10.77 21.61
N PRO A 280 -15.71 9.48 21.92
CA PRO A 280 -16.45 8.63 21.01
C PRO A 280 -17.81 9.28 20.74
N GLY A 281 -18.40 9.04 19.57
CA GLY A 281 -19.74 9.53 19.19
C GLY A 281 -20.90 9.13 20.14
N THR A 282 -20.61 8.58 21.32
CA THR A 282 -21.52 8.33 22.43
C THR A 282 -22.27 9.58 22.91
N LEU A 283 -21.72 10.80 22.80
CA LEU A 283 -22.45 12.03 23.13
C LEU A 283 -23.63 12.29 22.18
N ALA A 284 -23.46 12.00 20.88
CA ALA A 284 -24.56 12.10 19.92
C ALA A 284 -25.64 11.02 20.19
N LEU A 285 -25.23 9.82 20.61
CA LEU A 285 -26.14 8.75 20.98
C LEU A 285 -26.91 9.05 22.29
N PHE A 286 -26.26 9.69 23.27
CA PHE A 286 -26.92 10.16 24.50
C PHE A 286 -27.90 11.31 24.20
N GLY A 287 -27.55 12.24 23.31
CA GLY A 287 -28.44 13.33 22.90
C GLY A 287 -29.71 12.84 22.21
N LEU A 288 -29.59 11.87 21.29
CA LEU A 288 -30.75 11.24 20.64
C LEU A 288 -31.58 10.40 21.62
N GLY A 289 -30.94 9.71 22.57
CA GLY A 289 -31.62 8.95 23.63
C GLY A 289 -32.45 9.84 24.56
N LEU A 290 -31.92 11.01 24.96
CA LEU A 290 -32.64 11.97 25.80
C LEU A 290 -33.80 12.66 25.06
N ALA A 291 -33.63 12.98 23.77
CA ALA A 291 -34.72 13.50 22.94
C ALA A 291 -35.88 12.49 22.81
N GLY A 292 -35.57 11.21 22.62
CA GLY A 292 -36.56 10.12 22.58
C GLY A 292 -37.37 9.99 23.88
N ILE A 293 -36.71 10.10 25.04
CA ILE A 293 -37.38 10.06 26.36
C ILE A 293 -38.26 11.31 26.58
N GLY A 294 -37.83 12.49 26.11
CA GLY A 294 -38.60 13.73 26.19
C GLY A 294 -39.92 13.68 25.41
N PHE A 295 -39.91 13.09 24.20
CA PHE A 295 -41.12 12.90 23.40
C PHE A 295 -42.07 11.84 23.96
N ALA A 296 -41.55 10.77 24.59
CA ALA A 296 -42.37 9.75 25.23
C ALA A 296 -43.12 10.28 26.47
N ARG A 297 -42.55 11.25 27.21
CA ARG A 297 -43.20 11.86 28.38
C ARG A 297 -44.38 12.78 28.04
N ARG A 298 -44.36 13.46 26.88
CA ARG A 298 -45.46 14.36 26.47
C ARG A 298 -46.75 13.63 26.06
N ARG A 299 -46.71 12.33 25.78
CA ARG A 299 -47.89 11.53 25.41
C ARG A 299 -48.73 11.02 26.59
N LYS A 300 -48.31 11.23 27.85
CA LYS A 300 -49.05 10.77 29.04
C LYS A 300 -49.87 11.85 29.75
N VAL A 301 -49.93 13.09 29.22
CA VAL A 301 -50.67 14.21 29.84
C VAL A 301 -51.69 14.83 28.88
N ALA A 302 -52.30 14.03 28.01
CA ALA A 302 -53.45 14.43 27.20
C ALA A 302 -54.55 13.36 27.32
#